data_AF-A0A8X6PRN7-F1
#
_entry.id   AF-A0A8X6PRN7-F1
#
_cell.length_a   1.000
_cell.length_b   1.000
_cell.length_c   1.000
_cell.angle_alpha   90.00
_cell.angle_beta   90.00
_cell.angle_gamma   90.00
#
_symmetry.space_group_name_H-M   'P 1'
#
loop_
_entity.id
_entity.type
_entity.pdbx_description
1 polymer ?
#
loop_
_entity_poly.entity_id
_entity_poly.type
_entity_poly.pdbx_seq_one_letter_code
_entity_poly.pdbx_strand_id
1 'polypeptide(L)'
;MNQYENAIPNNPSLSDNDKFNYLKSLLGRIASNAISGFSLTEKNYAAAITLLKQRFGNQAMLIHAHLNNLMNISPIKNISDIHGLRNLYDKCETQIRSL
;
A
#
# COMPACT_ATOMS: atom_id res chain seq x y z
N MET A 1 1.99 0.47 3.12
CA MET A 1 2.46 0.54 1.72
C MET A 1 3.34 -0.67 1.45
N ASN A 2 2.85 -1.65 0.68
CA ASN A 2 3.44 -2.99 0.58
C ASN A 2 4.78 -2.98 -0.18
N GLN A 3 5.72 -3.85 0.21
CA GLN A 3 7.05 -4.01 -0.44
C GLN A 3 6.96 -4.25 -1.96
N TYR A 4 5.85 -4.82 -2.42
CA TYR A 4 5.57 -5.05 -3.84
C TYR A 4 5.37 -3.76 -4.64
N GLU A 5 4.55 -2.82 -4.15
CA GLU A 5 4.16 -1.61 -4.89
C GLU A 5 5.34 -0.66 -5.11
N ASN A 6 6.33 -0.68 -4.23
CA ASN A 6 7.47 0.24 -4.28
C ASN A 6 8.63 -0.25 -5.18
N ALA A 7 8.69 -1.54 -5.54
CA ALA A 7 9.91 -2.12 -6.13
C ALA A 7 9.74 -2.81 -7.49
N ILE A 8 8.56 -3.35 -7.79
CA ILE A 8 8.41 -4.32 -8.91
C ILE A 8 7.59 -3.77 -10.09
N PRO A 9 6.43 -3.10 -9.91
CA PRO A 9 5.59 -2.66 -11.03
C PRO A 9 6.32 -1.73 -12.00
N ASN A 10 7.16 -0.84 -11.47
CA ASN A 10 7.89 0.19 -12.23
C ASN A 10 9.31 -0.21 -12.62
N ASN A 11 9.74 -1.46 -12.35
CA ASN A 11 11.08 -1.91 -12.72
C ASN A 11 11.11 -2.28 -14.22
N PRO A 12 11.85 -1.53 -15.07
CA PRO A 12 11.92 -1.79 -16.50
C PRO A 12 12.74 -3.04 -16.84
N SER A 13 13.52 -3.56 -15.90
CA SER A 13 14.35 -4.77 -16.08
C SER A 13 13.58 -6.07 -15.89
N LEU A 14 12.32 -6.03 -15.44
CA LEU A 14 11.47 -7.20 -15.26
C LEU A 14 10.38 -7.23 -16.31
N SER A 15 10.20 -8.39 -16.97
CA SER A 15 9.04 -8.59 -17.83
C SER A 15 7.76 -8.66 -16.99
N ASP A 16 6.62 -8.34 -17.58
CA ASP A 16 5.34 -8.42 -16.86
C ASP A 16 5.00 -9.87 -16.44
N ASN A 17 5.55 -10.88 -17.13
CA ASN A 17 5.49 -12.27 -16.68
C ASN A 17 6.30 -12.51 -15.41
N ASP A 18 7.50 -11.93 -15.28
CA ASP A 18 8.31 -12.02 -14.07
C ASP A 18 7.64 -11.30 -12.90
N LYS A 19 7.06 -10.12 -13.15
CA LYS A 19 6.27 -9.37 -12.16
C LYS A 19 5.04 -10.15 -11.70
N PHE A 20 4.39 -10.89 -12.60
CA PHE A 20 3.21 -11.68 -12.29
C PHE A 20 3.56 -12.98 -11.55
N ASN A 21 4.66 -13.64 -11.92
CA ASN A 21 5.18 -14.78 -11.16
C ASN A 21 5.58 -14.36 -9.75
N TYR A 22 6.26 -13.22 -9.61
CA TYR A 22 6.63 -12.67 -8.31
C TYR A 22 5.39 -12.25 -7.49
N LEU A 23 4.37 -11.67 -8.12
CA LEU A 23 3.09 -11.42 -7.44
C LEU A 23 2.52 -12.72 -6.87
N LYS A 24 2.39 -13.77 -7.70
CA LYS A 24 1.81 -15.06 -7.30
C LYS A 24 2.55 -15.70 -6.13
N SER A 25 3.87 -15.59 -6.05
CA SER A 25 4.66 -16.16 -4.95
C SER A 25 4.41 -15.46 -3.61
N LEU A 26 3.98 -14.19 -3.63
CA LEU A 26 3.65 -13.41 -2.43
C LEU A 26 2.20 -13.59 -1.97
N LEU A 27 1.33 -14.18 -2.79
CA LEU A 27 -0.08 -14.34 -2.45
C LEU A 27 -0.31 -15.52 -1.51
N GLY A 28 -1.01 -15.27 -0.40
CA GLY A 28 -1.60 -16.32 0.41
C GLY A 28 -2.67 -17.10 -0.37
N ARG A 29 -3.00 -18.31 0.11
CA ARG A 29 -3.88 -19.29 -0.57
C ARG A 29 -5.18 -18.69 -1.12
N ILE A 30 -5.86 -17.84 -0.35
CA ILE A 30 -7.15 -17.25 -0.74
C ILE A 30 -6.99 -16.25 -1.89
N ALA A 31 -5.97 -15.39 -1.83
CA ALA A 31 -5.71 -14.40 -2.86
C ALA A 31 -5.18 -15.06 -4.15
N SER A 32 -4.34 -16.10 -4.02
CA SER A 32 -3.87 -16.90 -5.16
C SER A 32 -5.04 -17.59 -5.89
N ASN A 33 -5.96 -18.20 -5.14
CA ASN A 33 -7.18 -18.80 -5.71
C ASN A 33 -8.09 -17.76 -6.41
N ALA A 34 -8.12 -16.51 -5.93
CA ALA A 34 -8.94 -15.47 -6.57
C ALA A 34 -8.46 -15.12 -7.98
N ILE A 35 -7.17 -15.33 -8.27
CA ILE A 35 -6.57 -15.02 -9.57
C ILE A 35 -6.11 -16.27 -10.35
N SER A 36 -6.44 -17.47 -9.88
CA SER A 36 -5.94 -18.72 -10.48
C SER A 36 -6.46 -18.95 -11.91
N GLY A 37 -7.59 -18.35 -12.27
CA GLY A 37 -8.15 -18.39 -13.63
C GLY A 37 -7.44 -17.49 -14.65
N PHE A 38 -6.51 -16.64 -14.22
CA PHE A 38 -5.74 -15.80 -15.14
C PHE A 38 -4.52 -16.55 -15.70
N SER A 39 -4.42 -16.59 -17.03
CA SER A 39 -3.19 -17.00 -17.72
C SER A 39 -2.07 -15.99 -17.49
N LEU A 40 -0.81 -16.43 -17.44
CA LEU A 40 0.38 -15.58 -17.33
C LEU A 40 0.59 -14.76 -18.61
N THR A 41 -0.06 -13.59 -18.66
CA THR A 41 0.09 -12.61 -19.73
C THR A 41 0.08 -11.20 -19.14
N GLU A 42 0.68 -10.23 -19.83
CA GLU A 42 0.75 -8.84 -19.39
C GLU A 42 -0.64 -8.22 -19.18
N LYS A 43 -1.56 -8.46 -20.13
CA LYS A 43 -2.96 -8.03 -20.04
C LYS A 43 -3.65 -8.60 -18.79
N ASN A 44 -3.35 -9.84 -18.44
CA ASN A 44 -3.95 -10.51 -17.29
C ASN A 44 -3.30 -10.11 -15.97
N TYR A 45 -2.03 -9.69 -15.96
CA TYR A 45 -1.36 -9.16 -14.78
C TYR A 45 -2.06 -7.90 -14.25
N ALA A 46 -2.34 -6.93 -15.13
CA ALA A 46 -3.07 -5.71 -14.75
C ALA A 46 -4.49 -6.02 -14.23
N ALA A 47 -5.20 -6.97 -14.87
CA ALA A 47 -6.52 -7.42 -14.45
C ALA A 47 -6.49 -8.14 -13.09
N ALA A 48 -5.48 -8.99 -12.84
CA ALA A 48 -5.29 -9.69 -11.58
C ALA A 48 -5.00 -8.71 -10.43
N ILE A 49 -4.15 -7.71 -10.64
CA ILE A 49 -3.90 -6.64 -9.65
C ILE A 49 -5.19 -5.88 -9.33
N THR A 50 -5.97 -5.53 -10.36
CA THR A 50 -7.25 -4.83 -10.18
C THR A 50 -8.22 -5.64 -9.35
N LEU A 51 -8.39 -6.93 -9.67
CA LEU A 51 -9.27 -7.83 -8.93
C LEU A 51 -8.83 -8.00 -7.47
N LEU A 52 -7.52 -8.15 -7.23
CA LEU A 52 -6.97 -8.25 -5.87
C LEU A 52 -7.24 -6.97 -5.07
N LYS A 53 -7.05 -5.79 -5.68
CA LYS A 53 -7.35 -4.49 -5.05
C LYS A 53 -8.84 -4.33 -4.77
N GLN A 54 -9.72 -4.76 -5.67
CA GLN A 54 -11.17 -4.69 -5.44
C GLN A 54 -11.65 -5.65 -4.36
N ARG A 55 -11.12 -6.88 -4.34
CA ARG A 55 -11.60 -7.94 -3.44
C ARG A 55 -10.98 -7.88 -2.05
N PHE A 56 -9.73 -7.46 -1.95
CA PHE A 56 -8.95 -7.48 -0.71
C PHE A 56 -8.39 -6.11 -0.32
N GLY A 57 -8.40 -5.13 -1.23
CA GLY A 57 -8.09 -3.76 -0.88
C GLY A 57 -9.25 -3.14 -0.11
N ASN A 58 -8.96 -2.54 1.04
CA ASN A 58 -9.93 -1.80 1.82
C ASN A 58 -9.47 -0.35 1.96
N GLN A 59 -9.73 0.45 0.93
CA GLN A 59 -9.36 1.87 0.89
C GLN A 59 -10.01 2.65 2.04
N ALA A 60 -11.27 2.35 2.36
CA ALA A 60 -11.97 3.00 3.47
C ALA A 60 -11.29 2.71 4.83
N MET A 61 -10.87 1.47 5.08
CA MET A 61 -10.12 1.11 6.29
C MET A 61 -8.74 1.78 6.33
N LEU A 62 -8.05 1.88 5.20
CA LEU A 62 -6.76 2.58 5.11
C LEU A 62 -6.92 4.06 5.46
N ILE A 63 -7.88 4.74 4.81
CA ILE A 63 -8.23 6.14 5.09
C ILE A 63 -8.61 6.31 6.55
N HIS A 64 -9.44 5.42 7.09
CA HIS A 64 -9.86 5.46 8.49
C HIS A 64 -8.68 5.28 9.46
N ALA A 65 -7.72 4.40 9.14
CA ALA A 65 -6.51 4.25 9.94
C ALA A 65 -5.66 5.52 9.92
N HIS A 66 -5.49 6.17 8.77
CA HIS A 66 -4.79 7.45 8.66
C HIS A 66 -5.50 8.55 9.44
N LEU A 67 -6.82 8.66 9.33
CA LEU A 67 -7.62 9.62 10.10
C LEU A 67 -7.51 9.38 11.61
N ASN A 68 -7.60 8.14 12.06
CA ASN A 68 -7.41 7.80 13.47
C ASN A 68 -6.01 8.18 13.96
N ASN A 69 -4.97 7.93 13.17
CA ASN A 69 -3.61 8.33 13.53
C ASN A 69 -3.47 9.85 13.66
N LEU A 70 -4.10 10.63 12.78
CA LEU A 70 -4.14 12.10 12.86
C LEU A 70 -4.89 12.58 14.10
N MET A 71 -6.07 12.02 14.38
CA MET A 71 -6.88 12.39 15.54
C MET A 71 -6.21 12.03 16.88
N ASN A 72 -5.38 10.99 16.89
CA ASN A 72 -4.65 10.54 18.07
C ASN A 72 -3.30 11.26 18.28
N ILE A 73 -2.93 12.24 17.45
CA ILE A 73 -1.72 13.01 17.70
C ILE A 73 -1.90 13.85 18.96
N SER A 74 -1.04 13.61 19.94
CA SER A 74 -1.09 14.33 21.22
C SER A 74 -0.87 15.84 21.02
N PRO A 75 -1.72 16.71 21.61
CA PRO A 75 -1.53 18.14 21.53
C PRO A 75 -0.22 18.57 22.17
N ILE A 76 0.49 19.49 21.54
CA ILE A 76 1.65 20.13 22.14
C ILE A 76 1.15 21.23 23.07
N LYS A 77 1.57 21.15 24.34
CA LYS A 77 1.15 22.08 25.39
C LYS A 77 2.08 23.27 25.57
N ASN A 78 3.28 23.20 24.99
CA ASN A 78 4.31 24.22 25.10
C ASN A 78 4.92 24.52 23.73
N ILE A 79 4.81 25.77 23.27
CA ILE A 79 5.30 26.20 21.96
C ILE A 79 6.83 26.22 21.89
N SER A 80 7.52 26.26 23.03
CA SER A 80 8.98 26.16 23.12
C SER A 80 9.48 24.72 23.00
N ASP A 81 8.59 23.72 22.98
CA ASP A 81 8.95 22.32 22.71
C ASP A 81 9.13 22.09 21.21
N ILE A 82 10.30 22.50 20.71
CA ILE A 82 10.69 22.40 19.29
C ILE A 82 10.71 20.94 18.82
N HIS A 83 11.08 20.00 19.70
CA HIS A 83 11.09 18.58 19.37
C HIS A 83 9.68 18.03 19.22
N GLY A 84 8.76 18.40 20.12
CA GLY A 84 7.34 18.10 20.00
C GLY A 84 6.74 18.63 18.70
N LEU A 85 7.06 19.89 18.33
CA LEU A 85 6.59 20.54 17.11
C LEU A 85 7.06 19.81 15.85
N ARG A 86 8.34 19.43 15.79
CA ARG A 86 8.88 18.68 14.67
C ARG A 86 8.22 17.30 14.55
N ASN A 87 8.08 16.58 15.67
CA ASN A 87 7.42 15.28 15.68
C ASN A 87 5.94 15.36 15.26
N LEU A 88 5.21 16.41 15.65
CA LEU A 88 3.85 16.66 15.19
C LEU A 88 3.82 16.86 13.66
N TYR A 89 4.71 17.70 13.14
CA TYR A 89 4.84 17.94 11.70
C TYR A 89 5.14 16.63 10.94
N ASP A 90 6.14 15.88 11.38
CA ASP A 90 6.56 14.63 10.73
C ASP A 90 5.43 13.58 10.74
N LYS A 91 4.69 13.49 11.85
CA LYS A 91 3.53 12.57 11.96
C LYS A 91 2.39 12.97 11.03
N CYS A 92 2.05 14.26 10.97
CA CYS A 92 1.04 14.77 10.04
C CYS A 92 1.45 14.53 8.58
N GLU A 93 2.68 14.89 8.22
CA GLU A 93 3.20 14.73 6.86
C GLU A 93 3.20 13.26 6.44
N THR A 94 3.58 12.36 7.35
CA THR A 94 3.56 10.91 7.10
C THR A 94 2.16 10.42 6.75
N GLN A 95 1.12 10.81 7.51
CA GLN A 95 -0.25 10.36 7.23
C GLN A 95 -0.80 10.95 5.92
N ILE A 96 -0.43 12.19 5.59
CA ILE A 96 -0.88 12.86 4.36
C ILE A 96 -0.22 12.27 3.12
N ARG A 97 1.09 11.99 3.17
CA ARG A 97 1.85 11.45 2.01
C ARG A 97 1.49 10.00 1.68
N SER A 98 0.95 9.26 2.65
CA SER A 98 0.57 7.85 2.49
C SER A 98 -0.86 7.64 1.97
N LEU A 99 -1.65 8.70 1.83
CA LEU A 99 -2.98 8.73 1.20
C LEU A 99 -2.86 8.96 -0.31
#